data_AF-A0A1J1LHB6-F1
#
_entry.id   AF-A0A1J1LHB6-F1
#
_cell.length_a   1.000
_cell.length_b   1.000
_cell.length_c   1.000
_cell.angle_alpha   90.00
_cell.angle_beta   90.00
_cell.angle_gamma   90.00
#
_symmetry.space_group_name_H-M   'P 1'
#
loop_
_entity.id
_entity.type
_entity.pdbx_description
1 polymer ?
#
loop_
_entity_poly.entity_id
_entity_poly.type
_entity_poly.pdbx_seq_one_letter_code
_entity_poly.pdbx_strand_id
1 'polypeptide(L)'
;MINTSLFKGAKPRNLQKNSFYQILSQKLFSLVLFRPFIFLSLLQGLALVELITFLASNHNQPNVGSEQPITVKIVSTSEPKNPVKISNFKANELFLTPNSLGVIAIGLAEGTRTVQGGFTPQYFGHRDSGNAALNLGTFAYQHEASSPLEADLKQIKKLRKSTERLQQEAQLKNLRLGLFELLAGIDLINQSPAAGNAYISSLQDCKTQYLLEYDVVLCARIQSYRNPDTGEIEAAGFNNDLEQLKQDQQRRLQKISIVLSQHNLEPAQN
;
A
#
# COMPACT_ATOMS: atom_id res chain seq x y z
N MET A 1 51.15 62.40 -21.13
CA MET A 1 50.15 63.37 -20.65
C MET A 1 48.97 62.59 -20.11
N ILE A 2 48.72 62.76 -18.81
CA ILE A 2 47.70 62.04 -18.04
C ILE A 2 46.35 62.71 -18.29
N ASN A 3 45.30 61.93 -18.55
CA ASN A 3 43.93 62.43 -18.57
C ASN A 3 43.07 61.72 -17.53
N THR A 4 42.40 62.54 -16.74
CA THR A 4 41.66 62.25 -15.52
C THR A 4 40.15 62.25 -15.80
N SER A 5 39.39 61.65 -14.87
CA SER A 5 37.92 61.63 -14.74
C SER A 5 37.21 60.46 -15.47
N LEU A 6 36.18 59.81 -14.93
CA LEU A 6 35.21 60.25 -13.92
C LEU A 6 34.51 59.00 -13.32
N PHE A 7 34.53 58.88 -11.99
CA PHE A 7 33.82 57.85 -11.20
C PHE A 7 32.31 58.12 -11.19
N LYS A 8 31.48 57.09 -11.40
CA LYS A 8 30.05 57.08 -11.04
C LYS A 8 29.62 55.72 -10.49
N GLY A 9 29.07 55.73 -9.27
CA GLY A 9 27.90 54.92 -8.92
C GLY A 9 28.13 53.59 -8.19
N ALA A 10 28.41 53.65 -6.89
CA ALA A 10 28.30 52.51 -5.99
C ALA A 10 26.83 52.14 -5.70
N LYS A 11 26.49 50.85 -5.75
CA LYS A 11 25.25 50.27 -5.18
C LYS A 11 25.53 49.78 -3.75
N PRO A 12 24.71 50.10 -2.74
CA PRO A 12 24.91 49.61 -1.39
C PRO A 12 24.56 48.12 -1.27
N ARG A 13 25.46 47.34 -0.66
CA ARG A 13 25.24 45.96 -0.24
C ARG A 13 24.31 45.96 0.98
N ASN A 14 23.20 45.26 0.86
CA ASN A 14 22.24 45.07 1.94
C ASN A 14 22.82 44.09 2.97
N LEU A 15 23.20 44.62 4.13
CA LEU A 15 23.62 43.87 5.31
C LEU A 15 22.39 43.19 5.93
N GLN A 16 22.25 41.88 5.76
CA GLN A 16 21.31 41.08 6.54
C GLN A 16 21.81 41.06 7.99
N LYS A 17 21.10 41.79 8.86
CA LYS A 17 21.27 41.76 10.30
C LYS A 17 20.69 40.47 10.85
N ASN A 18 21.54 39.70 11.52
CA ASN A 18 21.15 38.69 12.51
C ASN A 18 20.21 39.32 13.54
N SER A 19 19.02 38.75 13.73
CA SER A 19 18.17 39.04 14.88
C SER A 19 18.05 37.79 15.75
N PHE A 20 18.60 37.95 16.93
CA PHE A 20 18.88 36.97 17.98
C PHE A 20 17.66 36.71 18.88
N TYR A 21 16.44 36.75 18.33
CA TYR A 21 15.18 36.70 19.09
C TYR A 21 14.17 35.68 18.54
N GLN A 22 14.55 34.41 18.46
CA GLN A 22 13.59 33.29 18.34
C GLN A 22 13.93 32.08 19.23
N ILE A 23 14.68 32.31 20.31
CA ILE A 23 14.90 31.31 21.36
C ILE A 23 14.51 31.97 22.68
N LEU A 24 13.20 32.08 22.97
CA LEU A 24 12.61 32.19 24.30
C LEU A 24 11.08 32.45 24.18
N SER A 25 10.27 31.42 23.92
CA SER A 25 8.82 31.49 24.25
C SER A 25 8.09 30.15 24.41
N GLN A 26 8.78 29.01 24.51
CA GLN A 26 8.14 27.70 24.78
C GLN A 26 8.37 27.16 26.21
N LYS A 27 8.45 28.06 27.19
CA LYS A 27 8.34 27.70 28.61
C LYS A 27 7.45 28.72 29.27
N LEU A 28 6.16 28.39 29.42
CA LEU A 28 5.21 28.89 30.44
C LEU A 28 3.77 28.68 29.93
N PHE A 29 3.31 27.43 29.87
CA PHE A 29 1.87 27.10 30.01
C PHE A 29 1.79 25.62 30.42
N SER A 30 2.19 25.36 31.67
CA SER A 30 1.97 24.08 32.33
C SER A 30 1.68 24.37 33.79
N LEU A 31 0.44 24.78 34.06
CA LEU A 31 -0.18 24.77 35.38
C LEU A 31 -1.69 24.92 35.17
N VAL A 32 -2.50 24.25 36.00
CA VAL A 32 -3.99 24.19 36.00
C VAL A 32 -4.48 23.03 35.09
N LEU A 33 -4.90 21.84 35.55
CA LEU A 33 -5.65 21.43 36.74
C LEU A 33 -5.26 20.00 37.18
N PHE A 34 -5.20 19.82 38.48
CA PHE A 34 -4.94 18.58 39.20
C PHE A 34 -6.25 18.24 39.93
N ARG A 35 -6.87 17.07 39.66
CA ARG A 35 -7.81 16.34 40.56
C ARG A 35 -8.39 15.06 39.90
N PRO A 36 -8.87 14.06 40.68
CA PRO A 36 -8.13 12.83 40.94
C PRO A 36 -8.75 11.57 40.30
N PHE A 37 -7.88 10.61 40.00
CA PHE A 37 -8.22 9.24 39.60
C PHE A 37 -8.24 8.34 40.84
N ILE A 38 -9.39 8.10 41.47
CA ILE A 38 -9.64 6.92 42.32
C ILE A 38 -11.15 6.58 42.24
N PHE A 39 -11.44 5.27 42.14
CA PHE A 39 -12.74 4.57 42.16
C PHE A 39 -13.47 4.38 40.82
N LEU A 40 -13.11 3.31 40.11
CA LEU A 40 -14.10 2.35 39.58
C LEU A 40 -13.41 1.02 39.21
N SER A 41 -13.10 0.20 40.22
CA SER A 41 -12.63 -1.17 40.04
C SER A 41 -13.45 -2.09 40.95
N LEU A 42 -14.71 -2.36 40.58
CA LEU A 42 -15.56 -3.40 41.17
C LEU A 42 -16.88 -3.46 40.40
N LEU A 43 -16.87 -3.93 39.13
CA LEU A 43 -18.10 -4.40 38.46
C LEU A 43 -17.83 -5.26 37.21
N GLN A 44 -16.92 -6.24 37.29
CA GLN A 44 -16.74 -7.24 36.21
C GLN A 44 -16.66 -8.69 36.75
N GLY A 45 -17.37 -8.98 37.84
CA GLY A 45 -17.34 -10.29 38.51
C GLY A 45 -18.65 -11.07 38.54
N LEU A 46 -19.65 -10.75 37.69
CA LEU A 46 -20.98 -11.38 37.76
C LEU A 46 -21.59 -11.80 36.40
N ALA A 47 -20.80 -11.88 35.33
CA ALA A 47 -21.29 -12.32 34.00
C ALA A 47 -20.68 -13.65 33.53
N LEU A 48 -20.08 -14.45 34.42
CA LEU A 48 -19.44 -15.73 34.05
C LEU A 48 -20.11 -16.98 34.64
N VAL A 49 -21.18 -16.85 35.44
CA VAL A 49 -21.82 -18.00 36.10
C VAL A 49 -23.13 -18.44 35.42
N GLU A 50 -23.77 -17.61 34.59
CA GLU A 50 -25.04 -18.00 33.93
C GLU A 50 -24.87 -18.66 32.55
N LEU A 51 -23.67 -18.69 31.97
CA LEU A 51 -23.45 -19.35 30.67
C LEU A 51 -23.16 -20.86 30.79
N ILE A 52 -22.75 -21.33 31.99
CA ILE A 52 -22.35 -22.73 32.20
C ILE A 52 -23.57 -23.63 32.51
N THR A 53 -24.67 -23.08 33.01
CA THR A 53 -25.90 -23.85 33.29
C THR A 53 -26.80 -24.04 32.05
N PHE A 54 -26.61 -23.26 30.98
CA PHE A 54 -27.40 -23.39 29.75
C PHE A 54 -26.90 -24.50 28.80
N LEU A 55 -25.64 -24.90 28.91
CA LEU A 55 -25.04 -25.94 28.05
C LEU A 55 -25.24 -27.38 28.56
N ALA A 56 -25.89 -27.58 29.71
CA ALA A 56 -26.09 -28.90 30.32
C ALA A 56 -27.52 -29.47 30.23
N SER A 57 -28.44 -28.82 29.50
CA SER A 57 -29.86 -29.21 29.49
C SER A 57 -30.49 -29.34 28.11
N ASN A 58 -29.78 -29.92 27.15
CA ASN A 58 -30.42 -30.34 25.91
C ASN A 58 -29.73 -31.55 25.28
N HIS A 59 -29.91 -32.71 25.90
CA HIS A 59 -29.60 -34.00 25.28
C HIS A 59 -30.86 -34.86 25.22
N ASN A 60 -31.70 -34.57 24.23
CA ASN A 60 -32.74 -35.50 23.77
C ASN A 60 -32.32 -36.02 22.39
N GLN A 61 -31.94 -37.29 22.35
CA GLN A 61 -31.70 -38.07 21.14
C GLN A 61 -33.04 -38.42 20.48
N PRO A 62 -33.23 -38.20 19.17
CA PRO A 62 -34.25 -38.90 18.41
C PRO A 62 -33.66 -40.08 17.61
N ASN A 63 -34.41 -41.17 17.72
CA ASN A 63 -34.43 -42.42 16.98
C ASN A 63 -33.61 -42.55 15.67
N VAL A 64 -32.89 -43.67 15.62
CA VAL A 64 -32.28 -44.29 14.43
C VAL A 64 -33.37 -44.77 13.48
N GLY A 65 -33.47 -44.12 12.31
CA GLY A 65 -34.21 -44.58 11.15
C GLY A 65 -33.24 -44.97 10.04
N SER A 66 -33.39 -46.19 9.52
CA SER A 66 -32.62 -46.77 8.43
C SER A 66 -32.81 -46.01 7.10
N GLU A 67 -31.73 -45.45 6.53
CA GLU A 67 -31.71 -45.01 5.13
C GLU A 67 -30.46 -45.54 4.42
N GLN A 68 -30.69 -45.99 3.19
CA GLN A 68 -29.77 -46.75 2.34
C GLN A 68 -28.63 -45.89 1.77
N PRO A 69 -27.49 -46.49 1.36
CA PRO A 69 -26.36 -45.75 0.83
C PRO A 69 -26.71 -45.10 -0.52
N ILE A 70 -26.82 -43.77 -0.52
CA ILE A 70 -26.89 -42.96 -1.73
C ILE A 70 -25.50 -43.01 -2.39
N THR A 71 -25.39 -43.72 -3.51
CA THR A 71 -24.19 -43.73 -4.32
C THR A 71 -24.13 -42.42 -5.10
N VAL A 72 -23.42 -41.42 -4.56
CA VAL A 72 -23.13 -40.17 -5.27
C VAL A 72 -22.12 -40.49 -6.38
N LYS A 73 -22.61 -40.57 -7.64
CA LYS A 73 -21.74 -40.49 -8.82
C LYS A 73 -21.12 -39.10 -8.86
N ILE A 74 -19.88 -38.99 -8.38
CA ILE A 74 -19.04 -37.81 -8.63
C ILE A 74 -18.75 -37.82 -10.13
N VAL A 75 -19.51 -37.04 -10.89
CA VAL A 75 -19.15 -36.68 -12.26
C VAL A 75 -17.98 -35.72 -12.16
N SER A 76 -16.78 -36.28 -12.29
CA SER A 76 -15.54 -35.53 -12.48
C SER A 76 -15.55 -34.91 -13.87
N THR A 77 -16.06 -33.69 -13.98
CA THR A 77 -15.85 -32.82 -15.15
C THR A 77 -15.37 -31.46 -14.66
N SER A 78 -14.11 -31.40 -14.28
CA SER A 78 -13.35 -30.16 -14.37
C SER A 78 -11.95 -30.52 -14.84
N GLU A 79 -11.77 -30.50 -16.17
CA GLU A 79 -10.45 -30.39 -16.76
C GLU A 79 -9.66 -29.28 -16.04
N PRO A 80 -8.37 -29.50 -15.74
CA PRO A 80 -7.53 -28.44 -15.22
C PRO A 80 -7.47 -27.33 -16.28
N LYS A 81 -8.15 -26.21 -16.04
CA LYS A 81 -8.00 -25.01 -16.87
C LYS A 81 -6.53 -24.62 -16.81
N ASN A 82 -5.82 -24.83 -17.92
CA ASN A 82 -4.48 -24.31 -18.12
C ASN A 82 -4.45 -22.85 -17.68
N PRO A 83 -3.51 -22.43 -16.80
CA PRO A 83 -3.41 -21.03 -16.42
C PRO A 83 -3.23 -20.22 -17.69
N VAL A 84 -4.14 -19.28 -17.92
CA VAL A 84 -4.08 -18.37 -19.07
C VAL A 84 -2.72 -17.69 -18.98
N LYS A 85 -1.82 -17.96 -19.93
CA LYS A 85 -0.55 -17.23 -20.05
C LYS A 85 -0.91 -15.77 -20.30
N ILE A 86 -0.81 -14.96 -19.24
CA ILE A 86 -1.12 -13.53 -19.24
C ILE A 86 0.00 -12.78 -19.97
N SER A 87 0.08 -12.96 -21.29
CA SER A 87 1.14 -12.36 -22.09
C SER A 87 0.75 -11.04 -22.75
N ASN A 88 -0.52 -10.60 -22.64
CA ASN A 88 -1.08 -9.56 -23.51
C ASN A 88 -1.95 -8.48 -22.83
N PHE A 89 -1.91 -8.28 -21.49
CA PHE A 89 -2.49 -7.02 -20.98
C PHE A 89 -1.65 -5.86 -21.48
N LYS A 90 -2.27 -4.99 -22.28
CA LYS A 90 -1.60 -3.75 -22.63
C LYS A 90 -1.56 -2.90 -21.37
N ALA A 91 -0.38 -2.39 -21.04
CA ALA A 91 -0.16 -1.56 -19.84
C ALA A 91 -1.16 -0.39 -19.70
N ASN A 92 -1.64 0.14 -20.82
CA ASN A 92 -2.64 1.20 -20.86
C ASN A 92 -4.04 0.75 -20.43
N GLU A 93 -4.37 -0.55 -20.45
CA GLU A 93 -5.67 -1.09 -20.04
C GLU A 93 -5.81 -1.17 -18.51
N LEU A 94 -4.69 -1.40 -17.79
CA LEU A 94 -4.66 -1.51 -16.32
C LEU A 94 -5.10 -0.22 -15.62
N PHE A 95 -4.93 0.92 -16.29
CA PHE A 95 -5.21 2.26 -15.76
C PHE A 95 -5.97 3.11 -16.78
N LEU A 96 -6.90 2.52 -17.53
CA LEU A 96 -7.69 3.25 -18.52
C LEU A 96 -8.80 4.11 -17.87
N THR A 97 -9.47 3.55 -16.87
CA THR A 97 -10.61 4.17 -16.18
C THR A 97 -10.50 3.96 -14.67
N PRO A 98 -11.27 4.71 -13.84
CA PRO A 98 -11.35 4.46 -12.40
C PRO A 98 -11.81 3.05 -11.99
N ASN A 99 -12.30 2.22 -12.91
CA ASN A 99 -12.69 0.84 -12.64
C ASN A 99 -11.81 -0.19 -13.37
N SER A 100 -10.68 0.24 -13.93
CA SER A 100 -9.71 -0.69 -14.51
C SER A 100 -9.10 -1.61 -13.45
N LEU A 101 -8.67 -2.81 -13.87
CA LEU A 101 -8.12 -3.84 -12.98
C LEU A 101 -7.01 -3.31 -12.05
N GLY A 102 -6.04 -2.55 -12.59
CA GLY A 102 -4.94 -2.00 -11.80
C GLY A 102 -5.38 -0.97 -10.78
N VAL A 103 -6.44 -0.21 -11.08
CA VAL A 103 -7.05 0.75 -10.15
C VAL A 103 -7.73 0.02 -9.00
N ILE A 104 -8.48 -1.05 -9.27
CA ILE A 104 -9.13 -1.86 -8.24
C ILE A 104 -8.09 -2.57 -7.37
N ALA A 105 -7.06 -3.17 -7.98
CA ALA A 105 -6.00 -3.88 -7.28
C ALA A 105 -5.26 -2.97 -6.30
N ILE A 106 -4.80 -1.80 -6.75
CA ILE A 106 -4.12 -0.82 -5.89
C ILE A 106 -5.08 -0.26 -4.86
N GLY A 107 -6.32 0.06 -5.23
CA GLY A 107 -7.33 0.54 -4.30
C GLY A 107 -7.63 -0.43 -3.16
N LEU A 108 -7.68 -1.73 -3.44
CA LEU A 108 -7.85 -2.73 -2.40
C LEU A 108 -6.61 -2.82 -1.50
N ALA A 109 -5.41 -2.66 -2.07
CA ALA A 109 -4.16 -2.60 -1.31
C ALA A 109 -4.07 -1.35 -0.40
N GLU A 110 -4.59 -0.21 -0.85
CA GLU A 110 -4.75 1.01 -0.02
C GLU A 110 -5.88 0.90 1.01
N GLY A 111 -6.86 0.02 0.78
CA GLY A 111 -8.06 -0.09 1.61
C GLY A 111 -9.17 0.91 1.24
N THR A 112 -9.08 1.52 0.06
CA THR A 112 -10.07 2.48 -0.49
C THR A 112 -11.11 1.82 -1.39
N ARG A 113 -10.85 0.59 -1.83
CA ARG A 113 -11.76 -0.21 -2.67
C ARG A 113 -12.13 -1.54 -2.05
N THR A 114 -13.28 -2.07 -2.44
CA THR A 114 -13.64 -3.47 -2.25
C THR A 114 -13.07 -4.31 -3.39
N VAL A 115 -13.06 -5.63 -3.22
CA VAL A 115 -12.50 -6.54 -4.22
C VAL A 115 -13.30 -6.53 -5.54
N GLN A 116 -14.60 -6.24 -5.49
CA GLN A 116 -15.45 -6.04 -6.67
C GLN A 116 -15.34 -4.63 -7.28
N GLY A 117 -14.44 -3.78 -6.77
CA GLY A 117 -14.22 -2.42 -7.27
C GLY A 117 -15.13 -1.34 -6.67
N GLY A 118 -15.99 -1.69 -5.70
CA GLY A 118 -16.75 -0.72 -4.91
C GLY A 118 -15.84 0.16 -4.05
N PHE A 119 -16.39 1.23 -3.46
CA PHE A 119 -15.65 2.16 -2.62
C PHE A 119 -15.83 1.85 -1.13
N THR A 120 -14.78 2.06 -0.33
CA THR A 120 -14.86 2.09 1.14
C THR A 120 -15.02 3.53 1.63
N PRO A 121 -15.33 3.78 2.92
CA PRO A 121 -15.33 5.14 3.46
C PRO A 121 -14.02 5.92 3.23
N GLN A 122 -12.88 5.22 3.26
CA GLN A 122 -11.55 5.82 3.08
C GLN A 122 -11.36 6.47 1.70
N TYR A 123 -12.09 6.01 0.67
CA TYR A 123 -12.10 6.62 -0.66
C TYR A 123 -12.58 8.08 -0.64
N PHE A 124 -13.56 8.39 0.21
CA PHE A 124 -14.18 9.72 0.27
C PHE A 124 -13.37 10.72 1.10
N GLY A 125 -12.34 10.26 1.81
CA GLY A 125 -11.51 11.11 2.64
C GLY A 125 -11.06 10.39 3.90
N HIS A 126 -9.76 10.42 4.17
CA HIS A 126 -9.22 10.10 5.49
C HIS A 126 -7.97 10.94 5.75
N ARG A 127 -7.64 11.19 7.01
CA ARG A 127 -6.40 11.89 7.37
C ARG A 127 -5.29 10.89 7.63
N ASP A 128 -4.13 11.17 7.09
CA ASP A 128 -2.91 10.44 7.40
C ASP A 128 -2.46 10.78 8.84
N SER A 129 -2.20 9.76 9.66
CA SER A 129 -1.75 9.94 11.05
C SER A 129 -0.36 10.58 11.16
N GLY A 130 0.48 10.48 10.13
CA GLY A 130 1.85 10.98 10.13
C GLY A 130 1.96 12.47 9.83
N ASN A 131 1.11 13.02 8.95
CA ASN A 131 1.20 14.42 8.50
C ASN A 131 -0.14 15.19 8.52
N ALA A 132 -1.23 14.56 8.95
CA ALA A 132 -2.60 15.09 8.96
C ALA A 132 -3.16 15.50 7.59
N ALA A 133 -2.48 15.18 6.49
CA ALA A 133 -2.93 15.46 5.13
C ALA A 133 -4.23 14.71 4.83
N LEU A 134 -5.09 15.34 4.03
CA LEU A 134 -6.32 14.72 3.56
C LEU A 134 -6.00 13.85 2.33
N ASN A 135 -6.27 12.57 2.45
CA ASN A 135 -6.12 11.59 1.38
C ASN A 135 -7.47 11.40 0.70
N LEU A 136 -7.50 11.47 -0.64
CA LEU A 136 -8.71 11.30 -1.44
C LEU A 136 -8.56 10.22 -2.52
N GLY A 137 -9.68 9.60 -2.87
CA GLY A 137 -9.75 8.68 -3.99
C GLY A 137 -9.16 7.30 -3.69
N THR A 138 -9.04 6.51 -4.75
CA THR A 138 -8.55 5.15 -4.76
C THR A 138 -7.11 5.05 -4.29
N PHE A 139 -6.30 6.05 -4.62
CA PHE A 139 -4.86 5.99 -4.40
C PHE A 139 -4.38 6.75 -3.14
N ALA A 140 -5.32 7.13 -2.26
CA ALA A 140 -5.03 7.96 -1.10
C ALA A 140 -4.25 9.25 -1.46
N TYR A 141 -4.67 9.91 -2.54
CA TYR A 141 -3.97 11.04 -3.13
C TYR A 141 -4.01 12.26 -2.21
N GLN A 142 -2.85 12.85 -1.92
CA GLN A 142 -2.71 13.95 -0.95
C GLN A 142 -2.63 15.35 -1.59
N HIS A 143 -2.54 15.47 -2.91
CA HIS A 143 -2.37 16.77 -3.57
C HIS A 143 -3.71 17.46 -3.86
N GLU A 144 -3.63 18.72 -4.33
CA GLU A 144 -4.75 19.62 -4.68
C GLU A 144 -5.79 18.99 -5.62
N ALA A 145 -6.66 18.14 -5.09
CA ALA A 145 -7.84 17.60 -5.75
C ALA A 145 -9.06 18.05 -4.96
N SER A 146 -10.09 18.51 -5.66
CA SER A 146 -11.34 18.99 -5.07
C SER A 146 -12.33 17.85 -4.81
N SER A 147 -12.07 16.65 -5.35
CA SER A 147 -12.92 15.46 -5.17
C SER A 147 -12.13 14.15 -5.32
N PRO A 148 -12.63 13.03 -4.78
CA PRO A 148 -12.06 11.70 -4.98
C PRO A 148 -11.90 11.30 -6.46
N LEU A 149 -12.86 11.65 -7.32
CA LEU A 149 -12.78 11.33 -8.75
C LEU A 149 -11.66 12.15 -9.44
N GLU A 150 -11.53 13.43 -9.12
CA GLU A 150 -10.45 14.25 -9.65
C GLU A 150 -9.08 13.71 -9.21
N ALA A 151 -8.97 13.29 -7.95
CA ALA A 151 -7.79 12.66 -7.40
C ALA A 151 -7.42 11.38 -8.18
N ASP A 152 -8.40 10.50 -8.45
CA ASP A 152 -8.22 9.30 -9.26
C ASP A 152 -7.74 9.61 -10.67
N LEU A 153 -8.37 10.56 -11.37
CA LEU A 153 -7.99 10.93 -12.73
C LEU A 153 -6.55 11.48 -12.79
N LYS A 154 -6.17 12.30 -11.79
CA LYS A 154 -4.80 12.83 -11.67
C LYS A 154 -3.80 11.70 -11.43
N GLN A 155 -4.09 10.78 -10.52
CA GLN A 155 -3.17 9.70 -10.19
C GLN A 155 -3.08 8.64 -11.30
N ILE A 156 -4.19 8.25 -11.92
CA ILE A 156 -4.23 7.36 -13.09
C ILE A 156 -3.32 7.89 -14.20
N LYS A 157 -3.40 9.19 -14.50
CA LYS A 157 -2.53 9.82 -15.50
C LYS A 157 -1.05 9.69 -15.15
N LYS A 158 -0.67 9.80 -13.87
CA LYS A 158 0.71 9.59 -13.41
C LYS A 158 1.11 8.12 -13.53
N LEU A 159 0.28 7.20 -13.02
CA LEU A 159 0.58 5.76 -13.00
C LEU A 159 0.68 5.17 -14.40
N ARG A 160 -0.07 5.66 -15.39
CA ARG A 160 0.11 5.25 -16.80
C ARG A 160 1.54 5.51 -17.30
N LYS A 161 2.08 6.71 -17.04
CA LYS A 161 3.46 7.05 -17.40
C LYS A 161 4.47 6.19 -16.63
N SER A 162 4.22 5.99 -15.33
CA SER A 162 5.05 5.10 -14.51
C SER A 162 5.05 3.66 -15.01
N THR A 163 3.91 3.16 -15.49
CA THR A 163 3.77 1.83 -16.08
C THR A 163 4.64 1.68 -17.32
N GLU A 164 4.56 2.64 -18.24
CA GLU A 164 5.38 2.65 -19.46
C GLU A 164 6.88 2.66 -19.13
N ARG A 165 7.29 3.53 -18.19
CA ARG A 165 8.69 3.59 -17.72
C ARG A 165 9.15 2.26 -17.10
N LEU A 166 8.35 1.68 -16.21
CA LEU A 166 8.72 0.45 -15.51
C LEU A 166 8.86 -0.73 -16.49
N GLN A 167 8.02 -0.80 -17.53
CA GLN A 167 8.18 -1.77 -18.61
C GLN A 167 9.43 -1.53 -19.45
N GLN A 168 9.75 -0.27 -19.78
CA GLN A 168 10.99 0.06 -20.50
C GLN A 168 12.24 -0.32 -19.69
N GLU A 169 12.26 -0.02 -18.40
CA GLU A 169 13.34 -0.42 -17.49
C GLU A 169 13.50 -1.93 -17.42
N ALA A 170 12.40 -2.68 -17.34
CA ALA A 170 12.43 -4.15 -17.38
C ALA A 170 13.00 -4.66 -18.70
N GLN A 171 12.57 -4.10 -19.84
CA GLN A 171 13.08 -4.47 -21.16
C GLN A 171 14.58 -4.22 -21.29
N LEU A 172 15.09 -3.08 -20.80
CA LEU A 172 16.52 -2.77 -20.80
C LEU A 172 17.34 -3.78 -19.97
N LYS A 173 16.73 -4.40 -18.97
CA LYS A 173 17.32 -5.46 -18.14
C LYS A 173 17.02 -6.88 -18.64
N ASN A 174 16.45 -7.02 -19.84
CA ASN A 174 16.00 -8.29 -20.42
C ASN A 174 15.01 -9.05 -19.52
N LEU A 175 14.24 -8.33 -18.71
CA LEU A 175 13.17 -8.87 -17.90
C LEU A 175 11.84 -8.75 -18.65
N ARG A 176 11.06 -9.83 -18.62
CA ARG A 176 9.67 -9.84 -19.04
C ARG A 176 8.80 -9.89 -17.79
N LEU A 177 8.06 -8.81 -17.53
CA LEU A 177 7.20 -8.73 -16.36
C LEU A 177 5.90 -9.51 -16.57
N GLY A 178 5.56 -10.35 -15.59
CA GLY A 178 4.21 -10.85 -15.37
C GLY A 178 3.26 -9.73 -14.92
N LEU A 179 1.96 -10.01 -14.97
CA LEU A 179 0.96 -9.04 -14.52
C LEU A 179 1.10 -8.72 -13.02
N PHE A 180 1.39 -9.73 -12.20
CA PHE A 180 1.59 -9.55 -10.75
C PHE A 180 2.83 -8.69 -10.46
N GLU A 181 3.95 -8.96 -11.11
CA GLU A 181 5.18 -8.15 -11.02
C GLU A 181 4.95 -6.69 -11.45
N LEU A 182 4.24 -6.50 -12.56
CA LEU A 182 3.92 -5.16 -13.07
C LEU A 182 3.04 -4.38 -12.08
N LEU A 183 1.96 -4.96 -11.58
CA LEU A 183 1.08 -4.31 -10.60
C LEU A 183 1.79 -4.05 -9.27
N ALA A 184 2.61 -4.99 -8.81
CA ALA A 184 3.40 -4.81 -7.60
C ALA A 184 4.39 -3.66 -7.72
N GLY A 185 5.06 -3.49 -8.88
CA GLY A 185 5.93 -2.34 -9.12
C GLY A 185 5.17 -1.02 -9.15
N ILE A 186 4.00 -0.97 -9.79
CA ILE A 186 3.20 0.26 -9.90
C ILE A 186 2.58 0.65 -8.56
N ASP A 187 2.09 -0.31 -7.78
CA ASP A 187 1.66 -0.10 -6.41
C ASP A 187 2.80 0.45 -5.54
N LEU A 188 4.01 -0.08 -5.69
CA LEU A 188 5.17 0.44 -4.96
C LEU A 188 5.50 1.88 -5.37
N ILE A 189 5.38 2.24 -6.66
CA ILE A 189 5.52 3.63 -7.11
C ILE A 189 4.45 4.54 -6.50
N ASN A 190 3.21 4.03 -6.33
CA ASN A 190 2.15 4.78 -5.66
C ASN A 190 2.48 5.04 -4.19
N GLN A 191 3.00 4.02 -3.49
CA GLN A 191 3.33 4.06 -2.07
C GLN A 191 4.60 4.88 -1.77
N SER A 192 5.67 4.65 -2.54
CA SER A 192 6.98 5.27 -2.37
C SER A 192 7.65 5.40 -3.75
N PRO A 193 7.58 6.58 -4.39
CA PRO A 193 8.17 6.77 -5.72
C PRO A 193 9.66 6.41 -5.78
N ALA A 194 10.43 6.68 -4.72
CA ALA A 194 11.85 6.33 -4.66
C ALA A 194 12.07 4.81 -4.69
N ALA A 195 11.38 4.06 -3.83
CA ALA A 195 11.46 2.60 -3.82
C ALA A 195 10.94 2.01 -5.15
N GLY A 196 9.82 2.55 -5.67
CA GLY A 196 9.29 2.14 -6.96
C GLY A 196 10.26 2.32 -8.13
N ASN A 197 11.18 3.29 -8.06
CA ASN A 197 12.23 3.49 -9.06
C ASN A 197 13.37 2.45 -8.95
N ALA A 198 13.61 1.89 -7.76
CA ALA A 198 14.60 0.84 -7.56
C ALA A 198 14.07 -0.57 -7.92
N TYR A 199 12.75 -0.71 -8.01
CA TYR A 199 12.04 -2.00 -8.11
C TYR A 199 12.57 -2.96 -9.17
N ILE A 200 12.80 -2.52 -10.41
CA ILE A 200 13.22 -3.42 -11.49
C ILE A 200 14.62 -3.99 -11.23
N SER A 201 15.53 -3.19 -10.66
CA SER A 201 16.86 -3.68 -10.26
C SER A 201 16.73 -4.71 -9.14
N SER A 202 15.96 -4.41 -8.09
CA SER A 202 15.71 -5.36 -7.01
C SER A 202 15.02 -6.64 -7.47
N LEU A 203 14.11 -6.54 -8.45
CA LEU A 203 13.43 -7.69 -9.04
C LEU A 203 14.41 -8.61 -9.78
N GLN A 204 15.36 -8.03 -10.53
CA GLN A 204 16.41 -8.79 -11.20
C GLN A 204 17.23 -9.61 -10.19
N ASP A 205 17.64 -9.00 -9.08
CA ASP A 205 18.46 -9.64 -8.06
C ASP A 205 17.66 -10.70 -7.28
N CYS A 206 16.39 -10.44 -6.96
CA CYS A 206 15.55 -11.38 -6.24
C CYS A 206 15.17 -12.60 -7.09
N LYS A 207 15.08 -12.47 -8.42
CA LYS A 207 14.85 -13.60 -9.34
C LYS A 207 15.96 -14.65 -9.31
N THR A 208 17.17 -14.31 -8.87
CA THR A 208 18.26 -15.30 -8.73
C THR A 208 18.21 -16.03 -7.39
N GLN A 209 17.40 -15.57 -6.45
CA GLN A 209 17.34 -16.08 -5.07
C GLN A 209 16.09 -16.92 -4.79
N TYR A 210 14.99 -16.63 -5.48
CA TYR A 210 13.69 -17.26 -5.21
C TYR A 210 13.10 -17.88 -6.47
N LEU A 211 12.39 -18.99 -6.29
CA LEU A 211 11.71 -19.70 -7.39
C LEU A 211 10.25 -19.26 -7.55
N LEU A 212 9.58 -18.95 -6.44
CA LEU A 212 8.16 -18.57 -6.44
C LEU A 212 8.00 -17.09 -6.76
N GLU A 213 7.12 -16.76 -7.72
CA GLU A 213 6.86 -15.39 -8.16
C GLU A 213 6.48 -14.47 -6.99
N TYR A 214 5.67 -14.97 -6.05
CA TYR A 214 5.28 -14.21 -4.86
C TYR A 214 6.48 -13.81 -4.00
N ASP A 215 7.40 -14.73 -3.72
CA ASP A 215 8.58 -14.49 -2.88
C ASP A 215 9.58 -13.59 -3.60
N VAL A 216 9.76 -13.77 -4.91
CA VAL A 216 10.55 -12.88 -5.77
C VAL A 216 10.05 -11.45 -5.65
N VAL A 217 8.73 -11.23 -5.80
CA VAL A 217 8.13 -9.90 -5.76
C VAL A 217 8.18 -9.29 -4.36
N LEU A 218 7.94 -10.08 -3.30
CA LEU A 218 8.06 -9.61 -1.93
C LEU A 218 9.50 -9.19 -1.61
N CYS A 219 10.49 -10.01 -1.99
CA CYS A 219 11.91 -9.67 -1.89
C CYS A 219 12.19 -8.35 -2.63
N ALA A 220 11.75 -8.24 -3.90
CA ALA A 220 12.04 -7.07 -4.72
C ALA A 220 11.50 -5.78 -4.09
N ARG A 221 10.27 -5.82 -3.57
CA ARG A 221 9.65 -4.67 -2.89
C ARG A 221 10.37 -4.26 -1.62
N ILE A 222 10.82 -5.22 -0.80
CA ILE A 222 11.59 -4.92 0.42
C ILE A 222 12.96 -4.37 0.08
N GLN A 223 13.68 -5.01 -0.85
CA GLN A 223 15.03 -4.57 -1.26
C GLN A 223 15.02 -3.20 -1.95
N SER A 224 13.89 -2.80 -2.52
CA SER A 224 13.72 -1.46 -3.13
C SER A 224 13.84 -0.30 -2.14
N TYR A 225 13.67 -0.57 -0.83
CA TYR A 225 13.90 0.42 0.22
C TYR A 225 15.34 0.45 0.72
N ARG A 226 16.22 -0.43 0.22
CA ARG A 226 17.61 -0.49 0.69
C ARG A 226 18.44 0.61 0.05
N ASN A 227 19.13 1.40 0.87
CA ASN A 227 20.14 2.32 0.40
C ASN A 227 21.35 1.53 -0.15
N PRO A 228 21.77 1.76 -1.40
CA PRO A 228 22.87 1.00 -2.01
C PRO A 228 24.25 1.32 -1.39
N ASP A 229 24.43 2.49 -0.79
CA ASP A 229 25.70 2.94 -0.22
C ASP A 229 25.89 2.42 1.21
N THR A 230 24.82 2.43 2.02
CA THR A 230 24.89 2.01 3.43
C THR A 230 24.43 0.57 3.65
N GLY A 231 23.65 0.02 2.72
CA GLY A 231 22.97 -1.25 2.89
C GLY A 231 21.82 -1.22 3.88
N GLU A 232 21.43 -0.07 4.44
CA GLU A 232 20.35 0.05 5.41
C GLU A 232 18.97 0.19 4.73
N ILE A 233 17.89 -0.14 5.46
CA ILE A 233 16.52 0.09 4.98
C ILE A 233 16.13 1.55 5.25
N GLU A 234 15.76 2.27 4.19
CA GLU A 234 15.26 3.65 4.24
C GLU A 234 13.75 3.69 4.01
N ALA A 235 13.01 3.33 5.05
CA ALA A 235 11.57 3.19 5.05
C ALA A 235 10.98 4.06 6.17
N ALA A 236 11.14 5.38 6.07
CA ALA A 236 10.77 6.32 7.15
C ALA A 236 9.29 6.21 7.58
N GLY A 237 8.38 5.94 6.64
CA GLY A 237 6.96 5.67 6.93
C GLY A 237 6.70 4.41 7.77
N PHE A 238 7.73 3.60 7.99
CA PHE A 238 7.72 2.38 8.80
C PHE A 238 8.75 2.48 9.94
N ASN A 239 9.20 3.68 10.33
CA ASN A 239 10.26 3.89 11.33
C ASN A 239 11.57 3.16 11.01
N ASN A 240 11.84 2.88 9.72
CA ASN A 240 12.95 2.03 9.25
C ASN A 240 12.95 0.61 9.87
N ASP A 241 11.79 0.14 10.33
CA ASP A 241 11.59 -1.20 10.87
C ASP A 241 11.33 -2.18 9.73
N LEU A 242 12.26 -3.13 9.55
CA LEU A 242 12.20 -4.13 8.48
C LEU A 242 10.98 -5.06 8.62
N GLU A 243 10.58 -5.43 9.83
CA GLU A 243 9.46 -6.34 10.05
C GLU A 243 8.13 -5.63 9.77
N GLN A 244 7.98 -4.38 10.19
CA GLN A 244 6.80 -3.57 9.85
C GLN A 244 6.69 -3.35 8.34
N LEU A 245 7.81 -3.01 7.69
CA LEU A 245 7.86 -2.88 6.23
C LEU A 245 7.41 -4.19 5.58
N LYS A 246 8.02 -5.32 5.96
CA LYS A 246 7.71 -6.64 5.39
C LYS A 246 6.23 -7.01 5.55
N GLN A 247 5.66 -6.78 6.74
CA GLN A 247 4.25 -7.05 7.01
C GLN A 247 3.33 -6.21 6.12
N ASP A 248 3.61 -4.92 5.93
CA ASP A 248 2.83 -4.09 5.02
C ASP A 248 2.99 -4.52 3.57
N GLN A 249 4.22 -4.74 3.09
CA GLN A 249 4.46 -5.17 1.71
C GLN A 249 3.74 -6.51 1.42
N GLN A 250 3.78 -7.46 2.36
CA GLN A 250 3.06 -8.72 2.26
C GLN A 250 1.53 -8.51 2.21
N ARG A 251 0.99 -7.68 3.10
CA ARG A 251 -0.45 -7.33 3.12
C ARG A 251 -0.90 -6.76 1.77
N ARG A 252 -0.12 -5.85 1.18
CA ARG A 252 -0.45 -5.22 -0.11
C ARG A 252 -0.43 -6.23 -1.26
N LEU A 253 0.59 -7.08 -1.31
CA LEU A 253 0.69 -8.15 -2.30
C LEU A 253 -0.46 -9.15 -2.20
N GLN A 254 -0.89 -9.50 -0.99
CA GLN A 254 -2.08 -10.33 -0.79
C GLN A 254 -3.33 -9.68 -1.39
N LYS A 255 -3.52 -8.36 -1.24
CA LYS A 255 -4.68 -7.66 -1.83
C LYS A 255 -4.63 -7.67 -3.36
N ILE A 256 -3.45 -7.42 -3.95
CA ILE A 256 -3.29 -7.50 -5.40
C ILE A 256 -3.60 -8.92 -5.89
N SER A 257 -3.04 -9.94 -5.23
CA SER A 257 -3.28 -11.34 -5.55
C SER A 257 -4.77 -11.68 -5.54
N ILE A 258 -5.49 -11.32 -4.47
CA ILE A 258 -6.94 -11.55 -4.35
C ILE A 258 -7.72 -10.95 -5.54
N VAL A 259 -7.38 -9.74 -6.00
CA VAL A 259 -8.07 -9.12 -7.15
C VAL A 259 -7.77 -9.90 -8.43
N LEU A 260 -6.52 -10.32 -8.64
CA LEU A 260 -6.15 -11.12 -9.80
C LEU A 260 -6.86 -12.48 -9.79
N SER A 261 -6.91 -13.15 -8.64
CA SER A 261 -7.64 -14.41 -8.43
C SER A 261 -9.10 -14.32 -8.85
N GLN A 262 -9.79 -13.28 -8.39
CA GLN A 262 -11.20 -13.07 -8.74
C GLN A 262 -11.45 -12.84 -10.23
N HIS A 263 -10.44 -12.40 -10.97
CA HIS A 263 -10.50 -12.19 -12.41
C HIS A 263 -9.94 -13.38 -13.21
N ASN A 264 -9.55 -14.48 -12.56
CA ASN A 264 -8.88 -15.65 -13.15
C ASN A 264 -7.51 -15.31 -13.77
N LEU A 265 -6.76 -14.41 -13.13
CA LEU A 265 -5.49 -13.86 -13.61
C LEU A 265 -4.32 -14.20 -12.67
N GLU A 266 -4.33 -15.39 -12.10
CA GLU A 266 -3.38 -15.81 -11.06
C GLU A 266 -1.90 -15.69 -11.49
N PRO A 267 -1.00 -15.31 -10.56
CA PRO A 267 0.42 -15.55 -10.72
C PRO A 267 0.69 -17.05 -10.93
N ALA A 268 1.72 -17.38 -11.70
CA ALA A 268 2.00 -18.77 -12.02
C ALA A 268 2.35 -19.53 -10.73
N GLN A 269 1.50 -20.47 -10.34
CA GLN A 269 1.80 -21.42 -9.27
C GLN A 269 2.58 -22.56 -9.89
N ASN A 270 3.89 -22.61 -9.67
CA ASN A 270 4.74 -23.77 -9.98
C ASN A 270 5.25 -24.37 -8.68
#